data_AF-A0AA91VCJ5-F1
#
_entry.id   AF-A0AA91VCJ5-F1
#
_cell.length_a   1.000
_cell.length_b   1.000
_cell.length_c   1.000
_cell.angle_alpha   90.00
_cell.angle_beta   90.00
_cell.angle_gamma   90.00
#
_symmetry.space_group_name_H-M   'P 1'
#
loop_
_entity.id
_entity.type
_entity.pdbx_description
1 polymer ?
#
loop_
_entity_poly.entity_id
_entity_poly.type
_entity_poly.pdbx_seq_one_letter_code
_entity_poly.pdbx_strand_id
1 'polypeptide(L)'
;MYLKTHFEFPLILQPYKDVLENTIRSYIQVTAHKGNTSLSQSKFGGYPYLPLTAEHPKDENGKVMMLLAQLNFTDIPKLENMPEKGILQFFISYEDDVYGIDFDEQTNQKNFRTVYYENVITDESLLVTDFAYMDEIDKDMLPFIEEYKLSFQLKYEAMSMTDYRFEELIEGVIDLDEEVEVDGETFDMWDVCGEYLSGAGHKVGGYPCFTQTDPRERETNYSGYDILLLQIDTDDGENDIMWGDSGVANFFIKEEDLRNLNFSNVLYNWDCC
;
A
#
# COMPACT_ATOMS: atom_id res chain seq x y z
N MET A 1 7.23 5.00 28.53
CA MET A 1 5.78 4.96 28.78
C MET A 1 5.15 5.88 27.76
N TYR A 2 4.99 5.38 26.53
CA TYR A 2 4.40 6.15 25.44
C TYR A 2 2.91 6.29 25.72
N LEU A 3 2.38 7.50 25.58
CA LEU A 3 0.94 7.75 25.58
C LEU A 3 0.35 6.91 24.45
N LYS A 4 -0.33 5.80 24.76
CA LYS A 4 -1.27 5.17 23.85
C LYS A 4 -2.32 6.24 23.56
N THR A 5 -2.18 6.94 22.44
CA THR A 5 -3.24 7.75 21.85
C THR A 5 -4.51 6.92 21.83
N HIS A 6 -5.60 7.46 22.37
CA HIS A 6 -6.89 6.77 22.47
C HIS A 6 -7.42 6.49 21.06
N PHE A 7 -7.14 5.29 20.54
CA PHE A 7 -8.00 4.66 19.55
C PHE A 7 -9.25 4.20 20.28
N GLU A 8 -10.41 4.72 19.90
CA GLU A 8 -11.68 4.42 20.54
C GLU A 8 -12.47 3.49 19.63
N PHE A 9 -12.73 2.28 20.10
CA PHE A 9 -13.58 1.33 19.39
C PHE A 9 -15.04 1.81 19.40
N PRO A 10 -15.81 1.55 18.33
CA PRO A 10 -17.26 1.76 18.36
C PRO A 10 -17.88 0.92 19.48
N LEU A 11 -19.04 1.35 20.01
CA LEU A 11 -19.70 0.71 21.15
C LEU A 11 -19.90 -0.80 20.96
N ILE A 12 -20.21 -1.24 19.74
CA ILE A 12 -20.42 -2.64 19.39
C ILE A 12 -19.14 -3.50 19.53
N LEU A 13 -17.95 -2.91 19.33
CA LEU A 13 -16.67 -3.61 19.50
C LEU A 13 -16.05 -3.44 20.90
N GLN A 14 -16.66 -2.64 21.79
CA GLN A 14 -16.16 -2.47 23.16
C GLN A 14 -16.04 -3.77 23.96
N PRO A 15 -16.97 -4.76 23.86
CA PRO A 15 -16.80 -6.04 24.54
C PRO A 15 -15.52 -6.80 24.16
N TYR A 16 -15.01 -6.57 22.95
CA TYR A 16 -13.84 -7.25 22.39
C TYR A 16 -12.53 -6.44 22.51
N LYS A 17 -12.60 -5.28 23.18
CA LYS A 17 -11.49 -4.34 23.31
C LYS A 17 -10.21 -4.99 23.81
N ASP A 18 -10.28 -5.87 24.81
CA ASP A 18 -9.07 -6.46 25.42
C ASP A 18 -8.25 -7.28 24.41
N VAL A 19 -8.90 -7.89 23.42
CA VAL A 19 -8.24 -8.64 22.34
C VAL A 19 -7.75 -7.69 21.26
N LEU A 20 -8.60 -6.76 20.81
CA LEU A 20 -8.28 -5.84 19.72
C LEU A 20 -7.23 -4.79 20.11
N GLU A 21 -7.22 -4.28 21.35
CA GLU A 21 -6.32 -3.19 21.77
C GLU A 21 -4.84 -3.58 21.71
N ASN A 22 -4.53 -4.87 21.83
CA ASN A 22 -3.16 -5.38 21.74
C ASN A 22 -2.64 -5.41 20.29
N THR A 23 -3.53 -5.29 19.31
CA THR A 23 -3.19 -5.24 17.90
C THR A 23 -2.97 -3.83 17.39
N ILE A 24 -3.31 -2.80 18.17
CA ILE A 24 -3.26 -1.41 17.70
C ILE A 24 -1.84 -1.04 17.29
N ARG A 25 -1.70 -0.54 16.05
CA ARG A 25 -0.45 -0.06 15.47
C ARG A 25 -0.65 1.30 14.81
N SER A 26 0.44 2.06 14.73
CA SER A 26 0.43 3.29 13.95
C SER A 26 0.58 3.00 12.46
N TYR A 27 0.01 3.88 11.66
CA TYR A 27 0.17 3.89 10.20
C TYR A 27 0.09 5.32 9.69
N ILE A 28 0.49 5.53 8.44
CA ILE A 28 0.31 6.80 7.75
C ILE A 28 -0.85 6.65 6.78
N GLN A 29 -1.96 7.35 7.06
CA GLN A 29 -3.02 7.55 6.09
C GLN A 29 -2.49 8.44 4.96
N VAL A 30 -2.76 8.03 3.72
CA VAL A 30 -2.41 8.77 2.50
C VAL A 30 -3.69 9.29 1.86
N THR A 31 -3.71 10.57 1.51
CA THR A 31 -4.77 11.18 0.70
C THR A 31 -4.19 11.65 -0.61
N ALA A 32 -4.77 11.19 -1.72
CA ALA A 32 -4.39 11.58 -3.07
C ALA A 32 -5.25 12.76 -3.55
N HIS A 33 -4.62 13.70 -4.27
CA HIS A 33 -5.31 14.76 -4.99
C HIS A 33 -4.67 14.94 -6.35
N LYS A 34 -5.46 14.87 -7.43
CA LYS A 34 -4.98 15.15 -8.79
C LYS A 34 -4.19 16.46 -8.83
N GLY A 35 -3.00 16.41 -9.40
CA GLY A 35 -2.14 17.57 -9.55
C GLY A 35 -0.67 17.23 -9.66
N ASN A 36 0.05 18.10 -10.36
CA ASN A 36 1.47 17.91 -10.64
C ASN A 36 2.33 18.06 -9.37
N THR A 37 3.44 17.33 -9.33
CA THR A 37 4.42 17.39 -8.25
C THR A 37 5.84 17.54 -8.81
N SER A 38 6.79 17.99 -7.99
CA SER A 38 8.20 17.99 -8.39
C SER A 38 8.73 16.56 -8.50
N LEU A 39 9.89 16.38 -9.14
CA LEU A 39 10.48 15.05 -9.32
C LEU A 39 10.75 14.32 -7.99
N SER A 40 11.08 15.05 -6.92
CA SER A 40 11.44 14.46 -5.61
C SER A 40 10.29 14.37 -4.61
N GLN A 41 9.10 14.88 -4.93
CA GLN A 41 7.95 14.81 -4.02
C GLN A 41 7.32 13.42 -4.02
N SER A 42 6.69 13.07 -2.90
CA SER A 42 5.82 11.90 -2.86
C SER A 42 4.61 12.08 -3.77
N LYS A 43 4.29 11.07 -4.57
CA LYS A 43 3.24 11.11 -5.60
C LYS A 43 2.69 9.72 -5.92
N PHE A 44 1.47 9.66 -6.45
CA PHE A 44 1.03 8.55 -7.29
C PHE A 44 1.11 8.98 -8.76
N GLY A 45 1.53 8.08 -9.64
CA GLY A 45 1.68 8.36 -11.07
C GLY A 45 2.72 9.44 -11.37
N GLY A 46 2.63 10.00 -12.58
CA GLY A 46 3.53 11.05 -13.06
C GLY A 46 4.97 10.57 -13.34
N TYR A 47 5.90 11.53 -13.38
CA TYR A 47 7.30 11.25 -13.69
C TYR A 47 8.14 10.94 -12.44
N PRO A 48 9.01 9.91 -12.49
CA PRO A 48 9.85 9.52 -11.38
C PRO A 48 11.04 10.45 -11.17
N TYR A 49 11.49 10.56 -9.92
CA TYR A 49 12.87 10.94 -9.64
C TYR A 49 13.82 9.94 -10.32
N LEU A 50 14.65 10.39 -11.26
CA LEU A 50 15.58 9.53 -11.98
C LEU A 50 16.93 10.23 -12.17
N PRO A 51 17.99 9.83 -11.44
CA PRO A 51 19.34 10.32 -11.69
C PRO A 51 19.83 9.98 -13.11
N LEU A 52 20.61 10.87 -13.73
CA LEU A 52 21.21 10.61 -15.05
C LEU A 52 22.12 9.37 -15.10
N THR A 53 22.60 8.92 -13.94
CA THR A 53 23.44 7.73 -13.78
C THR A 53 22.65 6.44 -13.60
N ALA A 54 21.34 6.52 -13.41
CA ALA A 54 20.46 5.38 -13.22
C ALA A 54 19.71 5.05 -14.52
N GLU A 55 19.40 3.77 -14.70
CA GLU A 55 18.53 3.35 -15.79
C GLU A 55 17.06 3.38 -15.34
N HIS A 56 16.17 3.81 -16.24
CA HIS A 56 14.73 3.65 -16.02
C HIS A 56 14.41 2.15 -15.88
N PRO A 57 13.69 1.71 -14.83
CA PRO A 57 13.20 0.34 -14.72
C PRO A 57 12.52 -0.16 -16.00
N LYS A 58 12.80 -1.41 -16.35
CA LYS A 58 12.24 -2.09 -17.51
C LYS A 58 11.63 -3.42 -17.15
N ASP A 59 10.57 -3.78 -17.87
CA ASP A 59 9.89 -5.07 -17.82
C ASP A 59 10.71 -6.20 -18.45
N GLU A 60 10.15 -7.42 -18.46
CA GLU A 60 10.82 -8.59 -19.04
C GLU A 60 11.09 -8.47 -20.55
N ASN A 61 10.32 -7.63 -21.25
CA ASN A 61 10.46 -7.35 -22.68
C ASN A 61 11.38 -6.16 -22.98
N GLY A 62 11.94 -5.52 -21.94
CA GLY A 62 12.83 -4.38 -22.05
C GLY A 62 12.10 -3.04 -22.29
N LYS A 63 10.79 -2.98 -22.11
CA LYS A 63 9.98 -1.76 -22.14
C LYS A 63 10.11 -1.02 -20.82
N VAL A 64 10.10 0.31 -20.86
CA VAL A 64 10.18 1.11 -19.62
C VAL A 64 8.90 0.91 -18.81
N MET A 65 9.01 0.74 -17.50
CA MET A 65 7.83 0.63 -16.64
C MET A 65 7.25 2.00 -16.31
N MET A 66 5.98 2.03 -15.93
CA MET A 66 5.30 3.25 -15.48
C MET A 66 5.43 3.39 -13.97
N LEU A 67 5.64 4.62 -13.48
CA LEU A 67 5.65 4.89 -12.05
C LEU A 67 4.23 4.73 -11.50
N LEU A 68 4.05 3.78 -10.58
CA LEU A 68 2.82 3.63 -9.82
C LEU A 68 2.79 4.62 -8.66
N ALA A 69 3.87 4.63 -7.87
CA ALA A 69 4.00 5.50 -6.71
C ALA A 69 5.45 5.83 -6.38
N GLN A 70 5.65 6.98 -5.76
CA GLN A 70 6.90 7.41 -5.18
C GLN A 70 6.65 7.96 -3.78
N LEU A 71 7.43 7.48 -2.81
CA LEU A 71 7.40 7.93 -1.43
C LEU A 71 8.76 8.54 -1.08
N ASN A 72 8.79 9.85 -0.89
CA ASN A 72 9.92 10.53 -0.28
C ASN A 72 9.71 10.55 1.23
N PHE A 73 10.53 9.79 1.97
CA PHE A 73 10.37 9.64 3.41
C PHE A 73 10.58 10.94 4.20
N THR A 74 11.12 12.00 3.59
CA THR A 74 11.15 13.32 4.23
C THR A 74 9.80 14.04 4.24
N ASP A 75 8.87 13.65 3.36
CA ASP A 75 7.51 14.20 3.29
C ASP A 75 6.55 13.51 4.27
N ILE A 76 6.94 12.32 4.75
CA ILE A 76 6.09 11.40 5.50
C ILE A 76 6.36 11.55 7.01
N PRO A 77 5.33 11.62 7.88
CA PRO A 77 5.54 11.58 9.32
C PRO A 77 6.32 10.32 9.72
N LYS A 78 7.20 10.45 10.72
CA LYS A 78 8.00 9.30 11.18
C LYS A 78 7.10 8.14 11.59
N LEU A 79 7.35 6.99 11.01
CA LEU A 79 6.70 5.73 11.33
C LEU A 79 7.75 4.73 11.80
N GLU A 80 7.42 3.92 12.80
CA GLU A 80 8.33 2.90 13.32
C GLU A 80 8.74 1.93 12.20
N ASN A 81 10.02 1.56 12.18
CA ASN A 81 10.64 0.66 11.20
C ASN A 81 10.71 1.17 9.75
N MET A 82 10.09 2.30 9.40
CA MET A 82 10.24 2.91 8.07
C MET A 82 11.49 3.79 7.97
N PRO A 83 12.10 3.95 6.77
CA PRO A 83 13.19 4.90 6.58
C PRO A 83 12.77 6.33 6.91
N GLU A 84 13.70 7.14 7.44
CA GLU A 84 13.45 8.57 7.73
C GLU A 84 13.85 9.50 6.57
N LYS A 85 14.48 8.95 5.52
CA LYS A 85 14.97 9.68 4.35
C LYS A 85 15.00 8.78 3.12
N GLY A 86 15.29 9.38 1.98
CA GLY A 86 15.39 8.69 0.70
C GLY A 86 14.04 8.57 -0.01
N ILE A 87 14.09 8.12 -1.25
CA ILE A 87 12.93 7.95 -2.11
C ILE A 87 12.77 6.47 -2.43
N LEU A 88 11.61 5.89 -2.09
CA LEU A 88 11.19 4.57 -2.54
C LEU A 88 10.19 4.72 -3.68
N GLN A 89 10.40 4.00 -4.77
CA GLN A 89 9.53 4.00 -5.95
C GLN A 89 8.98 2.61 -6.21
N PHE A 90 7.78 2.57 -6.79
CA PHE A 90 7.06 1.39 -7.22
C PHE A 90 6.68 1.59 -8.69
N PHE A 91 7.06 0.64 -9.53
CA PHE A 91 6.82 0.66 -10.97
C PHE A 91 6.07 -0.60 -11.39
N ILE A 92 5.25 -0.49 -12.42
CA ILE A 92 4.54 -1.61 -13.05
C ILE A 92 4.67 -1.54 -14.58
N SER A 93 4.61 -2.68 -15.25
CA SER A 93 4.47 -2.73 -16.70
C SER A 93 3.10 -2.20 -17.12
N TYR A 94 3.03 -1.69 -18.33
CA TYR A 94 1.79 -1.28 -19.01
C TYR A 94 1.44 -2.25 -20.15
N GLU A 95 2.21 -3.34 -20.33
CA GLU A 95 2.07 -4.29 -21.45
C GLU A 95 1.32 -5.58 -21.04
N ASP A 96 0.81 -5.67 -19.82
CA ASP A 96 0.01 -6.79 -19.32
C ASP A 96 -1.35 -6.33 -18.76
N ASP A 97 -2.31 -7.26 -18.70
CA ASP A 97 -3.67 -7.04 -18.20
C ASP A 97 -3.82 -7.34 -16.71
N VAL A 98 -2.70 -7.48 -15.99
CA VAL A 98 -2.63 -7.89 -14.58
C VAL A 98 -1.81 -6.92 -13.72
N TYR A 99 -1.59 -5.70 -14.20
CA TYR A 99 -0.88 -4.64 -13.49
C TYR A 99 0.50 -5.06 -12.97
N GLY A 100 1.24 -5.86 -13.72
CA GLY A 100 2.62 -6.26 -13.43
C GLY A 100 2.82 -7.36 -12.37
N ILE A 101 1.75 -7.92 -11.82
CA ILE A 101 1.85 -8.98 -10.81
C ILE A 101 2.29 -10.31 -11.45
N ASP A 102 3.11 -11.05 -10.72
CA ASP A 102 3.40 -12.46 -11.00
C ASP A 102 2.64 -13.32 -9.98
N PHE A 103 1.54 -13.95 -10.40
CA PHE A 103 0.69 -14.76 -9.52
C PHE A 103 1.36 -16.07 -9.09
N ASP A 104 2.41 -16.53 -9.77
CA ASP A 104 3.16 -17.74 -9.38
C ASP A 104 4.30 -17.40 -8.40
N GLU A 105 4.90 -16.22 -8.51
CA GLU A 105 5.96 -15.72 -7.62
C GLU A 105 5.82 -14.20 -7.40
N GLN A 106 5.00 -13.79 -6.43
CA GLN A 106 4.64 -12.38 -6.19
C GLN A 106 5.80 -11.47 -5.73
N THR A 107 6.99 -12.02 -5.55
CA THR A 107 8.23 -11.28 -5.27
C THR A 107 9.09 -11.08 -6.53
N ASN A 108 8.72 -11.69 -7.64
CA ASN A 108 9.43 -11.63 -8.91
C ASN A 108 9.22 -10.26 -9.59
N GLN A 109 10.21 -9.38 -9.47
CA GLN A 109 10.19 -8.02 -10.01
C GLN A 109 10.47 -7.96 -11.54
N LYS A 110 9.91 -8.88 -12.32
CA LYS A 110 10.00 -8.86 -13.79
C LYS A 110 9.13 -7.78 -14.39
N ASN A 111 7.84 -7.75 -14.01
CA ASN A 111 6.84 -6.83 -14.57
C ASN A 111 6.34 -5.78 -13.55
N PHE A 112 6.82 -5.84 -12.31
CA PHE A 112 6.87 -4.69 -11.40
C PHE A 112 8.31 -4.44 -10.96
N ARG A 113 8.62 -3.26 -10.42
CA ARG A 113 9.93 -2.98 -9.84
C ARG A 113 9.84 -2.01 -8.68
N THR A 114 10.63 -2.27 -7.64
CA THR A 114 10.88 -1.31 -6.58
C THR A 114 12.32 -0.78 -6.65
N VAL A 115 12.48 0.52 -6.42
CA VAL A 115 13.79 1.18 -6.45
C VAL A 115 13.89 2.13 -5.27
N TYR A 116 14.98 2.03 -4.51
CA TYR A 116 15.24 2.93 -3.38
C TYR A 116 16.50 3.75 -3.61
N TYR A 117 16.36 5.07 -3.49
CA TYR A 117 17.44 6.02 -3.52
C TYR A 117 17.65 6.62 -2.12
N GLU A 118 18.66 6.13 -1.40
CA GLU A 118 18.95 6.62 -0.05
C GLU A 118 19.37 8.10 -0.03
N ASN A 119 20.10 8.54 -1.07
CA ASN A 119 20.61 9.90 -1.21
C ASN A 119 19.89 10.59 -2.38
N VAL A 120 19.07 11.58 -2.06
CA VAL A 120 18.26 12.33 -3.02
C VAL A 120 19.07 13.52 -3.55
N ILE A 121 19.27 13.57 -4.86
CA ILE A 121 19.95 14.67 -5.55
C ILE A 121 18.96 15.83 -5.70
N THR A 122 19.41 17.03 -5.31
CA THR A 122 18.61 18.27 -5.42
C THR A 122 19.00 19.13 -6.62
N ASP A 123 20.14 18.85 -7.26
CA ASP A 123 20.57 19.54 -8.48
C ASP A 123 19.87 18.92 -9.69
N GLU A 124 18.88 19.63 -10.23
CA GLU A 124 18.08 19.17 -11.38
C GLU A 124 18.93 18.90 -12.63
N SER A 125 20.12 19.50 -12.77
CA SER A 125 21.00 19.24 -13.91
C SER A 125 21.61 17.82 -13.91
N LEU A 126 21.49 17.11 -12.79
CA LEU A 126 21.92 15.72 -12.62
C LEU A 126 20.75 14.73 -12.69
N LEU A 127 19.54 15.21 -12.99
CA LEU A 127 18.32 14.42 -13.10
C LEU A 127 17.83 14.36 -14.54
N VAL A 128 17.14 13.28 -14.88
CA VAL A 128 16.32 13.21 -16.09
C VAL A 128 15.13 14.15 -15.91
N THR A 129 14.93 15.06 -16.85
CA THR A 129 13.80 16.00 -16.87
C THR A 129 12.95 15.88 -18.14
N ASP A 130 13.42 15.14 -19.13
CA ASP A 130 12.70 14.88 -20.38
C ASP A 130 12.23 13.43 -20.39
N PHE A 131 10.92 13.27 -20.25
CA PHE A 131 10.22 12.00 -20.23
C PHE A 131 9.28 11.84 -21.43
N ALA A 132 9.50 12.57 -22.53
CA ALA A 132 8.62 12.53 -23.71
C ALA A 132 8.44 11.12 -24.30
N TYR A 133 9.40 10.20 -24.07
CA TYR A 133 9.27 8.80 -24.46
C TYR A 133 8.17 8.02 -23.72
N MET A 134 7.66 8.55 -22.60
CA MET A 134 6.53 7.99 -21.84
C MET A 134 5.19 8.57 -22.28
N ASP A 135 5.17 9.71 -22.96
CA ASP A 135 3.92 10.36 -23.41
C ASP A 135 3.25 9.61 -24.56
N GLU A 136 4.03 8.84 -25.33
CA GLU A 136 3.54 8.03 -26.46
C GLU A 136 3.06 6.63 -26.05
N ILE A 137 3.20 6.28 -24.76
CA ILE A 137 2.80 4.97 -24.23
C ILE A 137 1.27 4.93 -24.10
N ASP A 138 0.68 3.82 -24.55
CA ASP A 138 -0.73 3.49 -24.27
C ASP A 138 -0.87 3.11 -22.79
N LYS A 139 -1.74 3.81 -22.08
CA LYS A 139 -1.89 3.72 -20.62
C LYS A 139 -3.21 3.07 -20.20
N ASP A 140 -3.97 2.50 -21.15
CA ASP A 140 -5.26 1.86 -20.90
C ASP A 140 -5.14 0.64 -19.96
N MET A 141 -3.95 0.05 -19.84
CA MET A 141 -3.65 -1.10 -18.97
C MET A 141 -3.09 -0.70 -17.60
N LEU A 142 -3.20 0.56 -17.19
CA LEU A 142 -2.81 1.04 -15.86
C LEU A 142 -4.04 1.19 -14.95
N PRO A 143 -3.88 1.01 -13.62
CA PRO A 143 -4.96 1.26 -12.67
C PRO A 143 -5.34 2.75 -12.57
N PHE A 144 -4.45 3.64 -13.01
CA PHE A 144 -4.67 5.07 -13.16
C PHE A 144 -3.57 5.70 -14.03
N ILE A 145 -3.87 6.85 -14.64
CA ILE A 145 -2.96 7.52 -15.58
C ILE A 145 -2.55 8.94 -15.16
N GLU A 146 -3.27 9.53 -14.21
CA GLU A 146 -3.04 10.89 -13.75
C GLU A 146 -1.88 10.96 -12.74
N GLU A 147 -1.42 12.17 -12.46
CA GLU A 147 -0.48 12.45 -11.37
C GLU A 147 -1.25 12.95 -10.14
N TYR A 148 -0.90 12.43 -8.97
CA TYR A 148 -1.53 12.79 -7.71
C TYR A 148 -0.50 13.27 -6.70
N LYS A 149 -0.76 14.45 -6.14
CA LYS A 149 -0.08 14.94 -4.95
C LYS A 149 -0.61 14.23 -3.72
N LEU A 150 0.30 13.82 -2.84
CA LEU A 150 -0.04 13.11 -1.62
C LEU A 150 0.00 14.01 -0.38
N SER A 151 -0.93 13.78 0.54
CA SER A 151 -0.93 14.31 1.91
C SER A 151 -0.89 13.16 2.90
N PHE A 152 -0.22 13.35 4.04
CA PHE A 152 0.07 12.30 5.00
C PHE A 152 -0.43 12.64 6.40
N GLN A 153 -1.09 11.69 7.05
CA GLN A 153 -1.51 11.83 8.45
C GLN A 153 -1.16 10.58 9.26
N LEU A 154 -0.45 10.74 10.37
CA LEU A 154 -0.24 9.66 11.34
C LEU A 154 -1.57 9.31 12.01
N LYS A 155 -1.93 8.03 11.95
CA LYS A 155 -3.15 7.44 12.50
C LYS A 155 -2.82 6.15 13.25
N TYR A 156 -3.83 5.55 13.86
CA TYR A 156 -3.76 4.27 14.55
C TYR A 156 -4.95 3.42 14.13
N GLU A 157 -4.73 2.13 14.02
CA GLU A 157 -5.77 1.16 13.69
C GLU A 157 -5.53 -0.16 14.43
N ALA A 158 -6.60 -0.90 14.68
CA ALA A 158 -6.54 -2.29 15.09
C ALA A 158 -6.32 -3.19 13.86
N MET A 159 -6.05 -4.48 14.10
CA MET A 159 -5.89 -5.47 13.03
C MET A 159 -7.08 -5.45 12.06
N SER A 160 -6.78 -5.40 10.75
CA SER A 160 -7.82 -5.53 9.73
C SER A 160 -8.41 -6.94 9.78
N MET A 161 -9.71 -7.06 9.52
CA MET A 161 -10.37 -8.35 9.40
C MET A 161 -9.84 -9.21 8.23
N THR A 162 -9.20 -8.56 7.25
CA THR A 162 -8.66 -9.21 6.05
C THR A 162 -7.19 -9.59 6.18
N ASP A 163 -6.52 -9.23 7.29
CA ASP A 163 -5.16 -9.70 7.57
C ASP A 163 -5.19 -11.17 7.98
N TYR A 164 -4.27 -11.99 7.45
CA TYR A 164 -4.23 -13.43 7.70
C TYR A 164 -4.18 -13.86 9.19
N ARG A 165 -3.81 -12.94 10.09
CA ARG A 165 -3.74 -13.20 11.54
C ARG A 165 -5.07 -12.97 12.26
N PHE A 166 -6.06 -12.39 11.59
CA PHE A 166 -7.31 -11.98 12.21
C PHE A 166 -8.14 -13.17 12.68
N GLU A 167 -8.26 -14.23 11.87
CA GLU A 167 -9.03 -15.41 12.24
C GLU A 167 -8.50 -16.06 13.54
N GLU A 168 -7.16 -16.21 13.65
CA GLU A 168 -6.52 -16.73 14.87
C GLU A 168 -6.74 -15.80 16.07
N LEU A 169 -6.70 -14.48 15.86
CA LEU A 169 -6.90 -13.49 16.91
C LEU A 169 -8.28 -13.60 17.56
N ILE A 170 -9.32 -13.86 16.76
CA ILE A 170 -10.72 -13.84 17.21
C ILE A 170 -11.26 -15.22 17.59
N GLU A 171 -10.50 -16.29 17.39
CA GLU A 171 -10.96 -17.66 17.61
C GLU A 171 -11.52 -17.86 19.03
N GLY A 172 -12.80 -18.21 19.13
CA GLY A 172 -13.50 -18.40 20.40
C GLY A 172 -13.77 -17.11 21.20
N VAL A 173 -13.53 -15.95 20.60
CA VAL A 173 -13.77 -14.62 21.18
C VAL A 173 -14.87 -13.86 20.45
N ILE A 174 -14.78 -13.74 19.12
CA ILE A 174 -15.79 -13.09 18.28
C ILE A 174 -16.38 -14.16 17.36
N ASP A 175 -17.69 -14.31 17.39
CA ASP A 175 -18.43 -15.14 16.44
C ASP A 175 -18.88 -14.24 15.29
N LEU A 176 -18.29 -14.40 14.10
CA LEU A 176 -18.58 -13.54 12.95
C LEU A 176 -20.01 -13.74 12.41
N ASP A 177 -20.64 -14.88 12.70
CA ASP A 177 -22.03 -15.16 12.32
C ASP A 177 -23.03 -14.64 13.38
N GLU A 178 -22.57 -14.05 14.49
CA GLU A 178 -23.45 -13.50 15.53
C GLU A 178 -24.23 -12.29 15.02
N GLU A 179 -25.56 -12.37 15.08
CA GLU A 179 -26.44 -11.22 14.80
C GLU A 179 -26.39 -10.21 15.96
N VAL A 180 -26.12 -8.95 15.61
CA VAL A 180 -26.06 -7.82 16.54
C VAL A 180 -26.94 -6.66 16.07
N GLU A 181 -27.45 -5.86 17.01
CA GLU A 181 -28.20 -4.64 16.68
C GLU A 181 -27.30 -3.40 16.74
N VAL A 182 -27.26 -2.64 15.64
CA VAL A 182 -26.59 -1.34 15.53
C VAL A 182 -27.61 -0.31 15.05
N ASP A 183 -27.87 0.72 15.86
CA ASP A 183 -28.82 1.81 15.56
C ASP A 183 -30.24 1.36 15.14
N GLY A 184 -30.67 0.17 15.59
CA GLY A 184 -32.01 -0.38 15.31
C GLY A 184 -32.08 -1.23 14.04
N GLU A 185 -30.94 -1.51 13.41
CA GLU A 185 -30.80 -2.46 12.30
C GLU A 185 -29.97 -3.68 12.76
N THR A 186 -30.27 -4.85 12.19
CA THR A 186 -29.57 -6.10 12.50
C THR A 186 -28.49 -6.33 11.47
N PHE A 187 -27.26 -6.55 11.94
CA PHE A 187 -26.09 -6.92 11.15
C PHE A 187 -25.49 -8.19 11.73
N ASP A 188 -24.74 -8.95 10.95
CA ASP A 188 -23.83 -9.93 11.52
C ASP A 188 -22.52 -9.26 11.96
N MET A 189 -21.76 -9.94 12.82
CA MET A 189 -20.48 -9.45 13.29
C MET A 189 -19.44 -9.37 12.16
N TRP A 190 -19.59 -10.15 11.09
CA TRP A 190 -18.80 -10.03 9.87
C TRP A 190 -18.90 -8.63 9.28
N ASP A 191 -20.11 -8.13 9.02
CA ASP A 191 -20.38 -6.79 8.48
C ASP A 191 -19.86 -5.69 9.42
N VAL A 192 -20.03 -5.86 10.73
CA VAL A 192 -19.51 -4.92 11.74
C VAL A 192 -17.98 -4.87 11.70
N CYS A 193 -17.31 -6.01 11.63
CA CYS A 193 -15.86 -6.06 11.45
C CYS A 193 -15.45 -5.48 10.09
N GLY A 194 -16.24 -5.69 9.03
CA GLY A 194 -16.04 -5.09 7.70
C GLY A 194 -15.99 -3.57 7.77
N GLU A 195 -16.98 -2.97 8.40
CA GLU A 195 -17.06 -1.51 8.49
C GLU A 195 -15.93 -0.92 9.34
N TYR A 196 -15.68 -1.48 10.53
CA TYR A 196 -14.81 -0.83 11.52
C TYR A 196 -13.36 -1.34 11.53
N LEU A 197 -13.11 -2.49 10.90
CA LEU A 197 -11.81 -3.16 10.81
C LEU A 197 -11.47 -3.54 9.36
N SER A 198 -11.99 -2.85 8.34
CA SER A 198 -11.61 -3.12 6.94
C SER A 198 -10.11 -2.97 6.69
N GLY A 199 -9.51 -1.92 7.25
CA GLY A 199 -8.16 -1.51 6.87
C GLY A 199 -8.09 -0.87 5.48
N ALA A 200 -9.22 -0.46 4.90
CA ALA A 200 -9.30 0.17 3.57
C ALA A 200 -8.60 1.54 3.48
N GLY A 201 -8.47 2.04 2.26
CA GLY A 201 -7.87 3.33 1.91
C GLY A 201 -6.36 3.26 1.64
N HIS A 202 -5.82 4.32 1.05
CA HIS A 202 -4.38 4.39 0.78
C HIS A 202 -3.57 4.60 2.08
N LYS A 203 -2.48 3.85 2.25
CA LYS A 203 -1.66 3.92 3.47
C LYS A 203 -0.22 3.45 3.31
N VAL A 204 0.61 3.83 4.28
CA VAL A 204 1.96 3.28 4.53
C VAL A 204 1.99 2.72 5.95
N GLY A 205 2.46 1.48 6.11
CA GLY A 205 2.37 0.73 7.37
C GLY A 205 0.95 0.33 7.74
N GLY A 206 0.75 -0.07 9.00
CA GLY A 206 -0.54 -0.57 9.47
C GLY A 206 -0.84 -2.02 9.06
N TYR A 207 -2.11 -2.33 8.89
CA TYR A 207 -2.64 -3.59 8.40
C TYR A 207 -3.27 -3.42 7.01
N PRO A 208 -3.10 -4.40 6.12
CA PRO A 208 -3.64 -4.32 4.77
C PRO A 208 -5.15 -4.53 4.73
N CYS A 209 -5.74 -4.13 3.60
CA CYS A 209 -7.05 -4.52 3.12
C CYS A 209 -6.87 -5.45 1.91
N PHE A 210 -7.78 -6.39 1.74
CA PHE A 210 -7.93 -7.24 0.55
C PHE A 210 -9.41 -7.37 0.21
N THR A 211 -9.75 -7.44 -1.07
CA THR A 211 -11.11 -7.78 -1.51
C THR A 211 -11.34 -9.27 -1.58
N GLN A 212 -10.28 -10.07 -1.73
CA GLN A 212 -10.32 -11.52 -1.77
C GLN A 212 -9.67 -12.14 -0.53
N THR A 213 -8.43 -12.61 -0.63
CA THR A 213 -7.75 -13.34 0.45
C THR A 213 -6.31 -12.88 0.53
N ASP A 214 -5.82 -12.70 1.75
CA ASP A 214 -4.43 -12.39 2.01
C ASP A 214 -3.50 -13.48 1.44
N PRO A 215 -2.61 -13.16 0.48
CA PRO A 215 -1.73 -14.16 -0.12
C PRO A 215 -0.77 -14.78 0.91
N ARG A 216 -0.52 -14.10 2.04
CA ARG A 216 0.37 -14.57 3.11
C ARG A 216 -0.24 -15.71 3.93
N GLU A 217 -1.57 -15.88 3.88
CA GLU A 217 -2.27 -16.99 4.52
C GLU A 217 -1.99 -18.32 3.81
N ARG A 218 -2.09 -18.32 2.47
CA ARG A 218 -2.03 -19.53 1.65
C ARG A 218 -0.59 -20.00 1.42
N GLU A 219 0.34 -19.06 1.35
CA GLU A 219 1.72 -19.32 0.92
C GLU A 219 2.70 -19.19 2.08
N THR A 220 3.14 -20.34 2.60
CA THR A 220 4.14 -20.39 3.68
C THR A 220 5.46 -19.67 3.35
N ASN A 221 5.80 -19.51 2.06
CA ASN A 221 6.96 -18.75 1.57
C ASN A 221 6.82 -17.24 1.74
N TYR A 222 5.61 -16.71 1.91
CA TYR A 222 5.34 -15.30 2.23
C TYR A 222 5.20 -15.04 3.73
N SER A 223 5.48 -16.05 4.57
CA SER A 223 5.65 -15.83 6.01
C SER A 223 6.75 -14.79 6.28
N GLY A 224 6.45 -13.82 7.15
CA GLY A 224 7.36 -12.75 7.55
C GLY A 224 7.29 -11.47 6.70
N TYR A 225 6.49 -11.43 5.63
CA TYR A 225 6.14 -10.18 4.92
C TYR A 225 5.07 -9.38 5.70
N ASP A 226 5.42 -9.01 6.93
CA ASP A 226 4.49 -8.41 7.90
C ASP A 226 4.44 -6.88 7.83
N ILE A 227 5.33 -6.25 7.09
CA ILE A 227 5.42 -4.79 6.99
C ILE A 227 4.82 -4.34 5.67
N LEU A 228 3.69 -3.63 5.74
CA LEU A 228 3.05 -2.97 4.60
C LEU A 228 3.83 -1.71 4.23
N LEU A 229 4.53 -1.73 3.09
CA LEU A 229 5.26 -0.58 2.55
C LEU A 229 4.30 0.47 1.97
N LEU A 230 3.30 0.01 1.23
CA LEU A 230 2.33 0.86 0.55
C LEU A 230 1.07 0.05 0.26
N GLN A 231 -0.09 0.67 0.45
CA GLN A 231 -1.37 0.24 -0.06
C GLN A 231 -1.97 1.36 -0.90
N ILE A 232 -2.46 1.02 -2.09
CA ILE A 232 -3.22 1.90 -2.96
C ILE A 232 -4.56 1.24 -3.21
N ASP A 233 -5.57 1.74 -2.52
CA ASP A 233 -6.96 1.35 -2.74
C ASP A 233 -7.55 1.97 -4.02
N THR A 234 -8.71 1.48 -4.46
CA THR A 234 -9.56 2.19 -5.42
C THR A 234 -10.04 3.52 -4.80
N ASP A 235 -10.01 4.59 -5.59
CA ASP A 235 -10.50 5.92 -5.24
C ASP A 235 -11.11 6.54 -6.51
N ASP A 236 -12.30 6.06 -6.84
CA ASP A 236 -13.04 6.38 -8.07
C ASP A 236 -13.98 7.59 -7.91
N GLY A 237 -14.08 8.15 -6.71
CA GLY A 237 -14.94 9.29 -6.42
C GLY A 237 -14.45 10.58 -7.09
N GLU A 238 -13.24 11.04 -6.73
CA GLU A 238 -12.62 12.23 -7.32
C GLU A 238 -11.33 11.91 -8.09
N ASN A 239 -10.69 10.79 -7.78
CA ASN A 239 -9.34 10.49 -8.22
C ASN A 239 -9.26 9.53 -9.41
N ASP A 240 -10.33 8.88 -9.87
CA ASP A 240 -10.29 7.90 -10.99
C ASP A 240 -9.18 6.84 -10.82
N ILE A 241 -8.89 6.42 -9.58
CA ILE A 241 -7.99 5.31 -9.28
C ILE A 241 -8.81 4.04 -9.21
N MET A 242 -8.55 3.05 -10.08
CA MET A 242 -9.35 1.84 -10.18
C MET A 242 -8.47 0.59 -10.34
N TRP A 243 -8.63 -0.37 -9.45
CA TRP A 243 -7.97 -1.68 -9.53
C TRP A 243 -8.99 -2.74 -9.93
N GLY A 244 -9.08 -3.10 -11.21
CA GLY A 244 -10.08 -4.08 -11.67
C GLY A 244 -11.51 -3.66 -11.34
N ASP A 245 -12.27 -4.53 -10.65
CA ASP A 245 -13.61 -4.24 -10.12
C ASP A 245 -13.54 -3.80 -8.64
N SER A 246 -13.18 -2.52 -8.42
CA SER A 246 -13.07 -1.91 -7.08
C SER A 246 -12.12 -2.64 -6.12
N GLY A 247 -10.91 -2.90 -6.59
CA GLY A 247 -9.86 -3.62 -5.88
C GLY A 247 -8.89 -2.76 -5.08
N VAL A 248 -7.82 -3.40 -4.61
CA VAL A 248 -6.73 -2.79 -3.83
C VAL A 248 -5.38 -3.42 -4.16
N ALA A 249 -4.32 -2.62 -4.16
CA ALA A 249 -2.94 -3.10 -4.29
C ALA A 249 -2.14 -2.89 -3.00
N ASN A 250 -1.23 -3.81 -2.71
CA ASN A 250 -0.39 -3.81 -1.51
C ASN A 250 1.05 -4.24 -1.84
N PHE A 251 2.01 -3.59 -1.19
CA PHE A 251 3.42 -3.97 -1.23
C PHE A 251 3.92 -4.28 0.17
N PHE A 252 4.53 -5.45 0.37
CA PHE A 252 5.04 -5.89 1.67
C PHE A 252 6.54 -6.17 1.65
N ILE A 253 7.17 -6.09 2.82
CA ILE A 253 8.59 -6.40 2.99
C ILE A 253 8.83 -7.16 4.29
N LYS A 254 9.90 -7.96 4.31
CA LYS A 254 10.43 -8.57 5.53
C LYS A 254 11.15 -7.53 6.37
N GLU A 255 11.09 -7.69 7.69
CA GLU A 255 11.75 -6.76 8.62
C GLU A 255 13.27 -6.70 8.41
N GLU A 256 13.92 -7.83 8.13
CA GLU A 256 15.37 -7.88 7.85
C GLU A 256 15.74 -7.10 6.58
N ASP A 257 14.97 -7.28 5.51
CA ASP A 257 15.17 -6.58 4.24
C ASP A 257 15.00 -5.07 4.42
N LEU A 258 13.97 -4.64 5.16
CA LEU A 258 13.74 -3.23 5.45
C LEU A 258 14.87 -2.61 6.29
N ARG A 259 15.34 -3.30 7.34
CA ARG A 259 16.47 -2.85 8.16
C ARG A 259 17.76 -2.68 7.34
N ASN A 260 17.93 -3.49 6.30
CA ASN A 260 19.06 -3.42 5.38
C ASN A 260 18.81 -2.49 4.18
N LEU A 261 17.66 -1.81 4.10
CA LEU A 261 17.22 -1.00 2.96
C LEU A 261 17.26 -1.77 1.63
N ASN A 262 16.99 -3.09 1.70
CA ASN A 262 16.98 -4.00 0.57
C ASN A 262 15.57 -4.20 0.04
N PHE A 263 15.20 -3.46 -1.00
CA PHE A 263 13.89 -3.55 -1.63
C PHE A 263 13.84 -4.55 -2.79
N SER A 264 14.91 -5.31 -3.06
CA SER A 264 14.92 -6.30 -4.16
C SER A 264 13.97 -7.48 -3.94
N ASN A 265 13.47 -7.66 -2.71
CA ASN A 265 12.62 -8.76 -2.29
C ASN A 265 11.33 -8.24 -1.63
N VAL A 266 10.57 -7.43 -2.38
CA VAL A 266 9.25 -6.92 -1.99
C VAL A 266 8.17 -7.84 -2.56
N LEU A 267 7.17 -8.16 -1.76
CA LEU A 267 5.96 -8.88 -2.17
C LEU A 267 4.95 -7.87 -2.74
N TYR A 268 4.45 -8.09 -3.93
CA TYR A 268 3.42 -7.28 -4.55
C TYR A 268 2.14 -8.10 -4.76
N ASN A 269 1.02 -7.57 -4.27
CA ASN A 269 -0.31 -8.11 -4.49
C ASN A 269 -1.24 -7.03 -5.01
N TRP A 270 -2.23 -7.42 -5.81
CA TRP A 270 -3.48 -6.71 -5.94
C TRP A 270 -4.60 -7.73 -6.16
N ASP A 271 -5.81 -7.38 -5.75
CA ASP A 271 -7.02 -8.15 -6.02
C ASP A 271 -8.20 -7.21 -6.26
N CYS A 272 -9.32 -7.74 -6.75
CA CYS A 272 -10.59 -7.03 -6.90
C CYS A 272 -11.79 -7.97 -6.68
N CYS A 273 -13.00 -7.40 -6.64
CA CYS A 273 -14.25 -8.14 -6.44
C CYS A 273 -14.60 -9.11 -7.60
#